data_AF-A0A6J6MTK5-F1
#
_entry.id   AF-A0A6J6MTK5-F1
#
_cell.length_a   1.000
_cell.length_b   1.000
_cell.length_c   1.000
_cell.angle_alpha   90.00
_cell.angle_beta   90.00
_cell.angle_gamma   90.00
#
_symmetry.space_group_name_H-M   'P 1'
#
loop_
_entity.id
_entity.type
_entity.pdbx_description
1 polymer ?
#
loop_
_entity_poly.entity_id
_entity_poly.type
_entity_poly.pdbx_seq_one_letter_code
_entity_poly.pdbx_strand_id
1 'polypeptide(L)'
;MFGRKKQPVVDTTIAGTTPIAEAQARTTVTITGQVVRMQSRPANDLPTMVISIKDSTGTAIATWSGRRSMGGIALGRHIVITGVATHTTGLLTFVNPEYQLLA
;
A
#
# COMPACT_ATOMS: atom_id res chain seq x y z
N MET A 1 -8.70 21.84 16.39
CA MET A 1 -9.68 21.33 15.41
C MET A 1 -9.00 21.33 14.03
N PHE A 2 -8.35 20.23 13.63
CA PHE A 2 -7.61 20.17 12.36
C PHE A 2 -8.39 19.31 11.36
N GLY A 3 -9.15 19.95 10.49
CA GLY A 3 -9.82 19.28 9.38
C GLY A 3 -8.78 18.70 8.43
N ARG A 4 -8.71 17.37 8.34
CA ARG A 4 -7.94 16.69 7.29
C ARG A 4 -8.57 17.09 5.96
N LYS A 5 -7.92 17.98 5.20
CA LYS A 5 -8.26 18.19 3.79
C LYS A 5 -8.08 16.84 3.11
N LYS A 6 -9.17 16.28 2.58
CA LYS A 6 -9.15 15.05 1.79
C LYS A 6 -8.44 15.41 0.49
N GLN A 7 -7.15 15.10 0.41
CA GLN A 7 -6.37 15.33 -0.80
C GLN A 7 -7.05 14.53 -1.94
N PRO A 8 -7.35 15.14 -3.09
CA PRO A 8 -7.89 14.40 -4.22
C PRO A 8 -6.90 13.29 -4.57
N VAL A 9 -7.40 12.04 -4.66
CA VAL A 9 -6.62 10.91 -5.15
C VAL A 9 -6.41 11.18 -6.64
N VAL A 10 -5.20 11.60 -7.00
CA VAL A 10 -4.83 11.81 -8.40
C VAL A 10 -4.62 10.42 -9.01
N ASP A 11 -5.39 10.06 -10.02
CA ASP A 11 -5.26 8.79 -10.72
C ASP A 11 -4.03 8.84 -11.64
N THR A 12 -2.91 8.31 -11.14
CA THR A 12 -1.73 8.07 -11.96
C THR A 12 -1.85 6.67 -12.56
N THR A 13 -2.31 6.56 -13.79
CA THR A 13 -2.34 5.27 -14.50
C THR A 13 -0.92 4.90 -14.93
N ILE A 14 -0.40 3.80 -14.39
CA ILE A 14 0.91 3.25 -14.76
C ILE A 14 0.71 1.99 -15.59
N ALA A 15 1.43 1.91 -16.70
CA ALA A 15 1.40 0.72 -17.54
C ALA A 15 1.82 -0.53 -16.74
N GLY A 16 1.05 -1.61 -16.86
CA GLY A 16 1.32 -2.88 -16.18
C GLY A 16 0.84 -2.96 -14.73
N THR A 17 0.08 -1.98 -14.23
CA THR A 17 -0.58 -2.07 -12.92
C THR A 17 -2.04 -2.50 -13.05
N THR A 18 -2.48 -3.38 -12.17
CA THR A 18 -3.87 -3.81 -12.01
C THR A 18 -4.59 -2.91 -11.01
N PRO A 19 -5.85 -2.50 -11.26
CA PRO A 19 -6.66 -1.81 -10.26
C PRO A 19 -6.82 -2.66 -9.00
N ILE A 20 -6.84 -2.03 -7.82
CA ILE A 20 -6.90 -2.75 -6.54
C ILE A 20 -8.14 -3.65 -6.44
N ALA A 21 -9.30 -3.19 -6.95
CA ALA A 21 -10.54 -3.96 -6.93
C ALA A 21 -10.54 -5.19 -7.84
N GLU A 22 -9.68 -5.21 -8.87
CA GLU A 22 -9.59 -6.29 -9.87
C GLU A 22 -8.42 -7.24 -9.60
N ALA A 23 -7.54 -6.89 -8.66
CA ALA A 23 -6.38 -7.69 -8.32
C ALA A 23 -6.79 -9.05 -7.74
N GLN A 24 -6.29 -10.12 -8.35
CA GLN A 24 -6.58 -11.49 -7.92
C GLN A 24 -5.69 -11.90 -6.74
N ALA A 25 -6.29 -12.52 -5.73
CA ALA A 25 -5.53 -13.09 -4.61
C ALA A 25 -4.78 -14.37 -5.02
N ARG A 26 -3.70 -14.67 -4.29
CA ARG A 26 -2.77 -15.80 -4.46
C ARG A 26 -2.01 -15.79 -5.79
N THR A 27 -1.93 -14.65 -6.45
CA THR A 27 -1.09 -14.45 -7.64
C THR A 27 -0.16 -13.26 -7.41
N THR A 28 0.93 -13.21 -8.16
CA THR A 28 1.76 -12.01 -8.22
C THR A 28 1.00 -10.94 -8.99
N VAL A 29 0.76 -9.81 -8.34
CA VAL A 29 0.09 -8.66 -8.93
C VAL A 29 0.91 -7.40 -8.68
N THR A 30 0.78 -6.45 -9.60
CA THR A 30 1.37 -5.12 -9.49
C THR A 30 0.23 -4.12 -9.37
N ILE A 31 0.20 -3.31 -8.33
CA ILE A 31 -0.81 -2.26 -8.13
C ILE A 31 -0.13 -0.90 -7.98
N THR A 32 -0.88 0.18 -8.20
CA THR A 32 -0.43 1.54 -7.87
C THR A 32 -1.49 2.30 -7.09
N GLY A 33 -1.04 3.27 -6.29
CA GLY A 33 -1.94 4.17 -5.59
C GLY A 33 -1.18 5.09 -4.64
N GLN A 34 -1.94 5.89 -3.89
CA GLN A 34 -1.42 6.83 -2.91
C GLN A 34 -1.37 6.21 -1.51
N VAL A 35 -0.29 6.46 -0.77
CA VAL A 35 -0.19 6.08 0.64
C VAL A 35 -1.06 7.00 1.49
N VAL A 36 -2.19 6.49 1.98
CA VAL A 36 -3.19 7.28 2.75
C VAL A 36 -3.08 7.08 4.26
N ARG A 37 -2.44 6.00 4.70
CA ARG A 37 -2.22 5.69 6.12
C ARG A 37 -0.89 4.98 6.30
N MET A 38 -0.20 5.28 7.39
CA MET A 38 1.01 4.59 7.82
C MET A 38 0.95 4.33 9.31
N GLN A 39 1.36 3.15 9.74
CA GLN A 39 1.40 2.75 11.13
C GLN A 39 2.62 1.85 11.37
N SER A 40 3.31 2.05 12.48
CA SER A 40 4.21 1.03 13.02
C SER A 40 3.44 0.24 14.06
N ARG A 41 3.36 -1.08 13.90
CA ARG A 41 2.80 -2.00 14.90
C ARG A 41 3.96 -2.53 15.74
N PRO A 42 3.94 -2.36 17.08
CA PRO A 42 4.77 -3.18 17.93
C PRO A 42 4.24 -4.62 17.82
N ALA A 43 5.04 -5.52 17.23
CA ALA A 43 4.82 -6.94 17.43
C ALA A 43 5.75 -7.40 18.55
N ASN A 44 5.36 -8.46 19.25
CA ASN A 44 6.06 -8.94 20.46
C ASN A 44 7.55 -9.29 20.21
N ASP A 45 7.95 -9.54 18.96
CA ASP A 45 9.36 -9.78 18.56
C ASP A 45 9.95 -8.70 17.64
N LEU A 46 9.29 -8.39 16.53
CA LEU A 46 9.83 -7.52 15.47
C LEU A 46 8.84 -6.42 15.08
N PRO A 47 9.26 -5.14 14.98
CA PRO A 47 8.36 -4.07 14.56
C PRO A 47 7.88 -4.31 13.13
N THR A 48 6.59 -4.07 12.89
CA THR A 48 6.02 -4.21 11.54
C THR A 48 5.52 -2.87 11.05
N MET A 49 6.02 -2.42 9.89
CA MET A 49 5.48 -1.26 9.20
C MET A 49 4.26 -1.68 8.40
N VAL A 50 3.16 -0.95 8.55
CA VAL A 50 1.90 -1.18 7.85
C VAL A 50 1.51 0.10 7.13
N ILE A 51 1.22 0.01 5.85
CA ILE A 51 0.67 1.13 5.08
C ILE A 51 -0.65 0.74 4.44
N SER A 52 -1.53 1.72 4.25
CA SER A 52 -2.70 1.60 3.40
C SER A 52 -2.46 2.39 2.12
N ILE A 53 -2.61 1.72 0.99
CA ILE A 53 -2.54 2.30 -0.35
C ILE A 53 -3.96 2.40 -0.90
N LYS A 54 -4.29 3.52 -1.53
CA LYS A 54 -5.60 3.76 -2.13
C LYS A 54 -5.45 4.23 -3.57
N ASP A 55 -6.23 3.63 -4.45
CA ASP A 55 -6.48 4.10 -5.82
C ASP A 55 -7.95 4.54 -5.96
N SER A 56 -8.41 4.78 -7.18
CA SER A 56 -9.82 5.07 -7.46
C SER A 56 -10.76 3.87 -7.23
N THR A 57 -10.25 2.64 -7.20
CA THR A 57 -11.08 1.43 -7.18
C THR A 57 -11.22 0.78 -5.79
N GLY A 58 -10.25 0.96 -4.90
CA GLY A 58 -10.20 0.24 -3.64
C GLY A 58 -9.10 0.67 -2.69
N THR A 59 -8.79 -0.21 -1.74
CA THR A 59 -7.73 0.01 -0.76
C THR A 59 -6.99 -1.30 -0.52
N ALA A 60 -5.67 -1.22 -0.54
CA ALA A 60 -4.77 -2.33 -0.26
C ALA A 60 -3.90 -2.04 0.97
N ILE A 61 -3.42 -3.09 1.62
CA ILE A 61 -2.49 -3.02 2.73
C ILE A 61 -1.16 -3.63 2.32
N ALA A 62 -0.06 -2.94 2.56
CA ALA A 62 1.27 -3.53 2.48
C ALA A 62 1.94 -3.53 3.85
N THR A 63 2.59 -4.64 4.18
CA THR A 63 3.25 -4.85 5.47
C THR A 63 4.71 -5.23 5.26
N TRP A 64 5.59 -4.68 6.10
CA TRP A 64 7.00 -5.08 6.16
C TRP A 64 7.38 -5.45 7.59
N SER A 65 7.71 -6.73 7.81
CA SER A 65 8.15 -7.22 9.11
C SER A 65 9.60 -6.84 9.41
N GLY A 66 9.92 -6.64 10.69
CA GLY A 66 11.26 -6.23 11.14
C GLY A 66 11.64 -4.79 10.79
N ARG A 67 10.73 -4.01 10.21
CA ARG A 67 11.00 -2.64 9.75
C ARG A 67 10.05 -1.66 10.41
N ARG A 68 10.60 -0.57 10.95
CA ARG A 68 9.82 0.56 11.48
C ARG A 68 9.43 1.56 10.39
N SER A 69 10.28 1.67 9.37
CA SER A 69 10.14 2.57 8.23
C SER A 69 10.79 1.95 7.00
N MET A 70 10.34 2.34 5.81
CA MET A 70 10.96 2.04 4.53
C MET A 70 11.43 3.33 3.89
N GLY A 71 12.59 3.29 3.23
CA GLY A 71 13.17 4.47 2.58
C GLY A 71 12.20 5.09 1.57
N GLY A 72 11.88 6.37 1.76
CA GLY A 72 11.06 7.16 0.85
C GLY A 72 9.56 6.88 0.84
N ILE A 73 9.07 5.84 1.53
CA ILE A 73 7.63 5.63 1.69
C ILE A 73 7.11 6.67 2.71
N ALA A 74 6.17 7.51 2.29
CA ALA A 74 5.61 8.59 3.09
C ALA A 74 4.12 8.80 2.76
N LEU A 75 3.37 9.37 3.71
CA LEU A 75 1.98 9.75 3.50
C LEU A 75 1.85 10.71 2.32
N GLY A 76 0.84 10.49 1.49
CA GLY A 76 0.55 11.30 0.30
C GLY A 76 1.39 10.95 -0.93
N ARG A 77 2.43 10.12 -0.80
CA ARG A 77 3.26 9.69 -1.93
C ARG A 77 2.57 8.60 -2.74
N HIS A 78 2.70 8.65 -4.06
CA HIS A 78 2.29 7.54 -4.92
C HIS A 78 3.39 6.49 -5.02
N ILE A 79 2.95 5.24 -5.03
CA ILE A 79 3.82 4.07 -4.95
C ILE A 79 3.28 2.97 -5.86
N VAL A 80 4.18 2.16 -6.41
CA VAL A 80 3.86 0.89 -7.06
C VAL A 80 4.24 -0.23 -6.11
N ILE A 81 3.36 -1.19 -5.92
CA ILE A 81 3.57 -2.37 -5.08
C ILE A 81 3.46 -3.60 -5.96
N THR A 82 4.46 -4.47 -5.89
CA THR A 82 4.47 -5.76 -6.59
C THR A 82 4.69 -6.88 -5.59
N GLY A 83 3.85 -7.91 -5.66
CA GLY A 83 4.02 -9.08 -4.82
C GLY A 83 2.83 -10.03 -4.89
N VAL A 84 2.87 -11.08 -4.08
CA VAL A 84 1.76 -12.02 -3.99
C VAL A 84 0.63 -11.39 -3.19
N ALA A 85 -0.50 -11.14 -3.85
CA ALA A 85 -1.69 -10.63 -3.19
C ALA A 85 -2.35 -11.71 -2.34
N THR A 86 -2.92 -11.32 -1.22
CA THR A 86 -3.76 -12.16 -0.36
C THR A 86 -4.97 -11.36 0.09
N HIS A 87 -6.03 -12.01 0.55
CA HIS A 87 -7.16 -11.31 1.17
C HIS A 87 -7.12 -11.51 2.68
N THR A 88 -6.99 -10.41 3.42
CA THR A 88 -7.06 -10.41 4.88
C THR A 88 -8.16 -9.45 5.32
N THR A 89 -9.14 -9.93 6.08
CA THR A 89 -10.28 -9.12 6.54
C THR A 89 -10.99 -8.36 5.42
N GLY A 90 -11.08 -8.96 4.22
CA GLY A 90 -11.73 -8.36 3.05
C GLY A 90 -10.91 -7.31 2.29
N LEU A 91 -9.66 -7.08 2.67
CA LEU A 91 -8.75 -6.17 1.97
C LEU A 91 -7.67 -6.94 1.22
N LEU A 92 -7.24 -6.39 0.07
CA LEU A 92 -6.07 -6.86 -0.64
C LEU A 92 -4.82 -6.57 0.20
N THR A 93 -4.05 -7.60 0.52
CA THR A 93 -2.91 -7.50 1.43
C THR A 93 -1.64 -8.10 0.86
N PHE A 94 -0.53 -7.44 1.12
CA PHE A 94 0.82 -7.84 0.70
C PHE A 94 1.73 -7.94 1.93
N VAL A 95 2.51 -9.02 1.99
CA VAL A 95 3.53 -9.23 3.02
C VAL A 95 4.90 -9.14 2.37
N ASN A 96 5.72 -8.23 2.89
CA ASN A 96 7.06 -7.90 2.39
C ASN A 96 7.12 -7.73 0.85
N PRO A 97 6.20 -6.97 0.21
CA PRO A 97 6.25 -6.80 -1.22
C PRO A 97 7.44 -5.94 -1.66
N GLU A 98 7.74 -6.03 -2.95
CA GLU A 98 8.57 -5.05 -3.64
C GLU A 98 7.80 -3.73 -3.79
N TYR A 99 8.54 -2.63 -3.81
CA TYR A 99 7.96 -1.32 -4.00
C TYR A 99 8.83 -0.44 -4.90
N GLN A 100 8.18 0.43 -5.65
CA GLN A 100 8.83 1.49 -6.42
C GLN A 100 8.17 2.83 -6.09
N LEU A 101 9.00 3.84 -5.84
CA LEU A 101 8.54 5.20 -5.58
C LEU A 101 8.41 5.92 -6.91
N LEU A 102 7.28 6.58 -7.12
CA LEU A 102 7.10 7.45 -8.28
C LEU A 102 7.73 8.82 -7.98
N ALA A 103 8.32 9.40 -9.02
CA ALA A 103 8.90 10.74 -8.99
C ALA A 103 7.82 11.82 -9.07
#